data_AF-A0A7V9SIJ9-F1
#
_entry.id   AF-A0A7V9SIJ9-F1
#
_cell.length_a   1.000
_cell.length_b   1.000
_cell.length_c   1.000
_cell.angle_alpha   90.00
_cell.angle_beta   90.00
_cell.angle_gamma   90.00
#
_symmetry.space_group_name_H-M   'P 1'
#
loop_
_entity.id
_entity.type
_entity.pdbx_description
1 polymer ?
#
loop_
_entity_poly.entity_id
_entity_poly.type
_entity_poly.pdbx_seq_one_letter_code
_entity_poly.pdbx_strand_id
1 'polypeptide(L)'
;MSSATSIEHDLNVRADGAPGGDAGSPRPAPARDALQPWHFFVLVSLLTATVAVIMARNSRPEHLVLISLTIGAAGFAAGALYRTLVPLVGKDSFTAETPVDPGRRAELEREKLLILRAIKELEFDRAMGKVSGRDFDEMSGRLRARALVIMRGLDAGGAAYRELIERELTARLRRTGAARTSPGPQPAARRAGAAAPVACLCGTRNDPDAAFCKRCGTKLEPATRS
;
A
#
# COMPACT_ATOMS: atom_id res chain seq x y z
N MET A 1 -40.71 -53.30 -23.88
CA MET A 1 -40.98 -51.97 -23.29
C MET A 1 -39.67 -51.20 -23.28
N SER A 2 -39.64 -50.05 -23.98
CA SER A 2 -38.74 -48.88 -23.91
C SER A 2 -37.21 -49.08 -23.90
N SER A 3 -36.49 -48.73 -24.99
CA SER A 3 -35.87 -47.41 -25.32
C SER A 3 -34.35 -47.45 -25.01
N ALA A 4 -33.38 -47.50 -25.96
CA ALA A 4 -32.99 -46.52 -27.00
C ALA A 4 -32.87 -45.10 -26.42
N THR A 5 -31.74 -44.39 -26.46
CA THR A 5 -30.93 -44.09 -27.67
C THR A 5 -29.49 -43.71 -27.33
N SER A 6 -28.56 -44.42 -28.00
CA SER A 6 -27.24 -43.93 -28.39
C SER A 6 -27.40 -43.12 -29.68
N ILE A 7 -26.80 -41.93 -29.80
CA ILE A 7 -26.63 -41.22 -31.07
C ILE A 7 -25.26 -40.53 -31.05
N GLU A 8 -24.36 -41.05 -31.87
CA GLU A 8 -23.20 -40.37 -32.42
C GLU A 8 -23.65 -39.20 -33.31
N HIS A 9 -22.98 -38.06 -33.27
CA HIS A 9 -22.81 -37.29 -34.49
C HIS A 9 -21.44 -36.59 -34.52
N ASP A 10 -20.67 -37.10 -35.47
CA ASP A 10 -19.41 -36.68 -36.04
C ASP A 10 -19.44 -35.24 -36.62
N LEU A 11 -18.24 -34.65 -36.80
CA LEU A 11 -17.81 -33.76 -37.91
C LEU A 11 -16.84 -32.62 -37.49
N ASN A 12 -15.55 -32.96 -37.50
CA ASN A 12 -14.54 -32.43 -38.43
C ASN A 12 -14.54 -30.91 -38.77
N VAL A 13 -13.57 -30.14 -38.22
CA VAL A 13 -12.97 -28.97 -38.92
C VAL A 13 -11.48 -28.80 -38.54
N ARG A 14 -10.62 -29.02 -39.55
CA ARG A 14 -9.27 -28.47 -39.81
C ARG A 14 -8.14 -28.65 -38.78
N ALA A 15 -7.23 -29.56 -39.15
CA ALA A 15 -5.81 -29.29 -39.12
C ALA A 15 -5.46 -28.16 -40.12
N ASP A 16 -4.68 -27.17 -39.68
CA ASP A 16 -3.70 -26.38 -40.47
C ASP A 16 -2.97 -25.42 -39.49
N GLY A 17 -1.64 -25.51 -39.40
CA GLY A 17 -0.83 -24.52 -38.67
C GLY A 17 0.47 -25.05 -38.06
N ALA A 18 1.49 -25.25 -38.90
CA ALA A 18 2.88 -25.46 -38.49
C ALA A 18 3.49 -24.16 -37.89
N PRO A 19 4.66 -24.25 -37.21
CA PRO A 19 5.18 -23.23 -36.30
C PRO A 19 6.00 -22.18 -37.06
N GLY A 20 5.92 -20.91 -36.65
CA GLY A 20 6.87 -19.93 -37.16
C GLY A 20 6.48 -18.49 -36.91
N GLY A 21 7.28 -17.83 -36.07
CA GLY A 21 7.57 -16.41 -36.24
C GLY A 21 6.76 -15.44 -35.39
N ASP A 22 6.63 -15.69 -34.10
CA ASP A 22 6.31 -14.60 -33.17
C ASP A 22 7.58 -13.77 -33.01
N ALA A 23 7.70 -12.78 -33.91
CA ALA A 23 8.67 -11.72 -33.87
C ALA A 23 8.75 -11.17 -32.44
N GLY A 24 9.87 -11.47 -31.78
CA GLY A 24 10.19 -10.96 -30.47
C GLY A 24 10.06 -9.45 -30.50
N SER A 25 9.06 -8.94 -29.79
CA SER A 25 9.01 -7.55 -29.38
C SER A 25 10.37 -7.23 -28.75
N PRO A 26 11.07 -6.17 -29.20
CA PRO A 26 12.36 -5.82 -28.62
C PRO A 26 12.12 -5.53 -27.14
N ARG A 27 12.62 -6.41 -26.26
CA ARG A 27 12.71 -6.11 -24.83
C ARG A 27 13.46 -4.78 -24.74
N PRO A 28 12.90 -3.74 -24.10
CA PRO A 28 13.66 -2.53 -23.85
C PRO A 28 14.91 -2.96 -23.07
N ALA A 29 16.08 -2.77 -23.67
CA ALA A 29 17.35 -3.04 -23.02
C ALA A 29 17.35 -2.25 -21.68
N PRO A 30 17.81 -2.84 -20.57
CA PRO A 30 17.91 -2.10 -19.32
C PRO A 30 18.76 -0.86 -19.60
N ALA A 31 18.15 0.32 -19.44
CA ALA A 31 18.83 1.58 -19.59
C ALA A 31 20.08 1.53 -18.71
N ARG A 32 21.24 1.47 -19.37
CA ARG A 32 22.55 1.38 -18.74
C ARG A 32 22.70 2.57 -17.81
N ASP A 33 22.91 2.27 -16.54
CA ASP A 33 23.53 3.10 -15.51
C ASP A 33 23.16 4.59 -15.57
N ALA A 34 21.88 4.88 -15.27
CA ALA A 34 21.52 6.23 -14.86
C ALA A 34 22.29 6.53 -13.56
N LEU A 35 23.22 7.48 -13.61
CA LEU A 35 23.96 8.02 -12.46
C LEU A 35 22.98 8.33 -11.34
N GLN A 36 22.89 7.43 -10.36
CA GLN A 36 22.00 7.62 -9.23
C GLN A 36 22.40 8.92 -8.51
N PRO A 37 21.44 9.72 -8.03
CA PRO A 37 21.73 11.03 -7.42
C PRO A 37 22.77 10.97 -6.29
N TRP A 38 22.87 9.84 -5.57
CA TRP A 38 23.87 9.66 -4.52
C TRP A 38 25.31 9.57 -5.05
N HIS A 39 25.52 9.04 -6.26
CA HIS A 39 26.85 9.00 -6.89
C HIS A 39 27.39 10.41 -7.14
N PHE A 40 26.52 11.39 -7.44
CA PHE A 40 26.95 12.78 -7.61
C PHE A 40 27.57 13.34 -6.32
N PHE A 41 26.95 13.09 -5.15
CA PHE A 41 27.50 13.55 -3.87
C PHE A 41 28.83 12.87 -3.52
N VAL A 42 28.97 11.58 -3.84
CA VAL A 42 30.24 10.85 -3.65
C VAL A 42 31.31 11.38 -4.59
N LEU A 43 30.99 11.61 -5.86
CA LEU A 43 31.94 12.14 -6.85
C LEU A 43 32.35 13.57 -6.54
N VAL A 44 31.42 14.43 -6.11
CA VAL A 44 31.72 15.81 -5.71
C VAL A 44 32.59 15.85 -4.45
N SER A 45 32.31 15.01 -3.44
CA SER A 45 33.16 14.97 -2.23
C SER A 45 34.57 14.44 -2.53
N LEU A 46 34.68 13.40 -3.38
CA LEU A 46 35.95 12.87 -3.84
C LEU A 46 36.74 13.90 -4.66
N LEU A 47 36.08 14.59 -5.60
CA LEU A 47 36.71 15.64 -6.41
C LEU A 47 37.18 16.80 -5.55
N THR A 48 36.36 17.25 -4.60
CA THR A 48 36.71 18.33 -3.65
C THR A 48 37.90 17.94 -2.78
N ALA A 49 37.93 16.69 -2.29
CA ALA A 49 39.07 16.16 -1.54
C ALA A 49 40.35 16.14 -2.39
N THR A 50 40.24 15.73 -3.65
CA THR A 50 41.39 15.65 -4.57
C THR A 50 41.97 17.03 -4.87
N VAL A 51 41.12 18.04 -5.11
CA VAL A 51 41.52 19.44 -5.34
C VAL A 51 42.18 20.04 -4.08
N ALA A 52 41.61 19.78 -2.90
CA ALA A 52 42.16 20.26 -1.63
C ALA A 52 43.59 19.74 -1.39
N VAL A 53 43.85 18.46 -1.69
CA VAL A 53 45.18 17.85 -1.56
C VAL A 53 46.18 18.45 -2.56
N ILE A 54 45.76 18.72 -3.80
CA ILE A 54 46.64 19.31 -4.82
C ILE A 54 47.05 20.74 -4.45
N MET A 55 46.13 21.55 -3.90
CA MET A 55 46.45 22.91 -3.44
C MET A 55 47.30 22.94 -2.16
N ALA A 56 47.23 21.90 -1.32
CA ALA A 56 47.91 21.82 -0.04
C ALA A 56 49.37 21.32 -0.12
N ARG A 57 49.99 21.27 -1.32
CA ARG A 57 51.32 20.69 -1.58
C ARG A 57 52.50 21.24 -0.76
N ASN A 58 52.32 22.27 0.06
CA ASN A 58 53.34 22.84 0.95
C ASN A 58 53.03 22.72 2.46
N SER A 59 52.03 21.90 2.84
CA SER A 59 51.54 21.77 4.22
C SER A 59 52.21 20.60 4.96
N ARG A 60 52.48 20.76 6.26
CA ARG A 60 52.92 19.65 7.14
C ARG A 60 51.92 18.49 7.07
N PRO A 61 52.36 17.22 7.16
CA PRO A 61 51.50 16.04 6.93
C PRO A 61 50.26 15.97 7.84
N GLU A 62 50.34 16.56 9.03
CA GLU A 62 49.23 16.68 9.98
C GLU A 62 48.01 17.41 9.40
N HIS A 63 48.24 18.49 8.64
CA HIS A 63 47.16 19.28 8.06
C HIS A 63 46.43 18.51 6.95
N LEU A 64 47.12 17.64 6.20
CA LEU A 64 46.51 16.81 5.17
C LEU A 64 45.54 15.77 5.78
N VAL A 65 45.89 15.21 6.94
CA VAL A 65 45.03 14.26 7.66
C VAL A 65 43.79 14.97 8.20
N LEU A 66 43.94 16.16 8.79
CA LEU A 66 42.81 16.93 9.30
C LEU A 66 41.87 17.42 8.18
N ILE A 67 42.41 17.84 7.04
CA ILE A 67 41.61 18.28 5.88
C ILE A 67 40.84 17.10 5.28
N SER A 68 41.47 15.94 5.09
CA SER A 68 40.77 14.76 4.54
C SER A 68 39.67 14.25 5.48
N LEU A 69 39.93 14.23 6.80
CA LEU A 69 38.94 13.83 7.80
C LEU A 69 37.75 14.78 7.86
N THR A 70 37.99 16.10 7.80
CA THR A 70 36.92 17.10 7.84
C THR A 70 36.05 17.07 6.58
N ILE A 71 36.65 16.90 5.40
CA ILE A 71 35.91 16.73 4.15
C ILE A 71 35.09 15.42 4.17
N GLY A 72 35.68 14.33 4.68
CA GLY A 72 34.98 13.06 4.84
C GLY A 72 33.79 13.15 5.81
N ALA A 73 33.98 13.80 6.97
CA ALA A 73 32.92 14.02 7.94
C ALA A 73 31.79 14.92 7.40
N ALA A 74 32.14 15.99 6.68
CA ALA A 74 31.18 16.87 6.03
C ALA A 74 30.37 16.14 4.95
N GLY A 75 31.02 15.32 4.12
CA GLY A 75 30.35 14.48 3.12
C GLY A 75 29.40 13.44 3.75
N PHE A 76 29.84 12.77 4.83
CA PHE A 76 29.00 11.83 5.58
C PHE A 76 27.78 12.53 6.20
N ALA A 77 27.98 13.69 6.82
CA ALA A 77 26.90 14.49 7.41
C ALA A 77 25.90 14.95 6.35
N ALA A 78 26.37 15.42 5.18
CA ALA A 78 25.50 15.80 4.07
C ALA A 78 24.71 14.61 3.51
N GLY A 79 25.34 13.44 3.38
CA GLY A 79 24.67 12.21 2.94
C GLY A 79 23.61 11.72 3.94
N ALA A 80 23.91 11.77 5.24
CA ALA A 80 22.96 11.46 6.30
C ALA A 80 21.78 12.44 6.28
N LEU A 81 22.05 13.74 6.17
CA LEU A 81 21.02 14.77 6.10
C LEU A 81 20.13 14.61 4.86
N TYR A 82 20.72 14.36 3.68
CA TYR A 82 19.97 14.06 2.46
C TYR A 82 19.05 12.86 2.67
N ARG A 83 19.56 11.77 3.26
CA ARG A 83 18.76 10.57 3.55
C ARG A 83 17.58 10.85 4.50
N THR A 84 17.74 11.80 5.43
CA THR A 84 16.65 12.23 6.33
C THR A 84 15.65 13.20 5.67
N LEU A 85 16.09 14.01 4.71
CA LEU A 85 15.24 14.99 4.00
C LEU A 85 14.46 14.38 2.84
N VAL A 86 15.00 13.34 2.19
CA VAL A 86 14.33 12.60 1.10
C VAL A 86 12.89 12.18 1.45
N PRO A 87 12.59 11.57 2.61
CA PRO A 87 11.20 11.20 2.94
C PRO A 87 10.28 12.40 3.23
N LEU A 88 10.82 13.59 3.52
CA LEU A 88 10.02 14.80 3.78
C LEU A 88 9.75 15.59 2.49
N VAL A 89 10.71 15.60 1.57
CA VAL A 89 10.61 16.34 0.29
C VAL A 89 9.99 15.47 -0.81
N GLY A 90 10.09 14.14 -0.69
CA GLY A 90 9.46 13.17 -1.57
C GLY A 90 7.94 13.10 -1.37
N LYS A 91 7.23 14.18 -1.66
CA LYS A 91 5.77 14.14 -1.84
C LYS A 91 5.37 13.55 -3.20
N ASP A 92 6.33 13.32 -4.11
CA ASP A 92 6.08 12.78 -5.45
C ASP A 92 7.23 11.91 -6.02
N SER A 93 8.09 11.33 -5.18
CA SER A 93 9.15 10.41 -5.65
C SER A 93 8.87 8.96 -5.28
N PHE A 94 7.64 8.49 -5.54
CA PHE A 94 7.46 7.12 -5.97
C PHE A 94 7.59 7.14 -7.48
N THR A 95 8.72 6.66 -7.98
CA THR A 95 8.96 6.31 -9.37
C THR A 95 7.67 5.72 -9.94
N ALA A 96 7.15 6.36 -10.98
CA ALA A 96 5.99 5.90 -11.71
C ALA A 96 6.19 4.43 -12.14
N GLU A 97 5.06 3.70 -12.11
CA GLU A 97 4.81 2.46 -12.84
C GLU A 97 5.37 1.16 -12.24
N THR A 98 4.76 0.73 -11.14
CA THR A 98 3.91 -0.47 -11.24
C THR A 98 2.60 -0.19 -10.50
N PRO A 99 1.43 -0.30 -11.14
CA PRO A 99 0.19 -0.43 -10.40
C PRO A 99 0.41 -1.55 -9.38
N VAL A 100 0.26 -1.26 -8.08
CA VAL A 100 0.32 -2.33 -7.09
C VAL A 100 -0.78 -3.31 -7.49
N ASP A 101 -0.38 -4.49 -7.94
CA ASP A 101 -1.32 -5.51 -8.37
C ASP A 101 -2.14 -5.94 -7.14
N PRO A 102 -3.48 -5.75 -7.15
CA PRO A 102 -4.32 -6.21 -6.06
C PRO A 102 -4.16 -7.71 -5.80
N GLY A 103 -3.80 -8.50 -6.83
CA GLY A 103 -3.46 -9.92 -6.70
C GLY A 103 -2.28 -10.16 -5.77
N ARG A 104 -1.14 -9.49 -6.03
CA ARG A 104 0.08 -9.57 -5.21
C ARG A 104 -0.17 -9.21 -3.74
N ARG A 105 -1.01 -8.20 -3.46
CA ARG A 105 -1.37 -7.85 -2.08
C ARG A 105 -2.20 -8.95 -1.41
N ALA A 106 -3.22 -9.46 -2.10
CA ALA A 106 -4.06 -10.55 -1.58
C ALA A 106 -3.24 -11.82 -1.32
N GLU A 107 -2.25 -12.10 -2.16
CA GLU A 107 -1.29 -13.20 -1.95
C GLU A 107 -0.45 -12.99 -0.69
N LEU A 108 0.12 -11.80 -0.50
CA LEU A 108 0.88 -11.45 0.71
C LEU A 108 0.01 -11.49 1.97
N GLU A 109 -1.26 -11.09 1.89
CA GLU A 109 -2.21 -11.20 3.00
C GLU A 109 -2.52 -12.66 3.35
N ARG A 110 -2.66 -13.54 2.36
CA ARG A 110 -2.80 -14.99 2.58
C ARG A 110 -1.55 -15.57 3.21
N GLU A 111 -0.37 -15.24 2.71
CA GLU A 111 0.90 -15.73 3.26
C GLU A 111 1.11 -15.27 4.71
N LYS A 112 0.76 -14.02 5.02
CA LYS A 112 0.73 -13.49 6.39
C LYS A 112 -0.15 -14.36 7.29
N LEU A 113 -1.38 -14.67 6.87
CA LEU A 113 -2.31 -15.47 7.67
C LEU A 113 -1.76 -16.88 7.93
N LEU A 114 -1.14 -17.51 6.92
CA LEU A 114 -0.53 -18.83 7.05
C LEU A 114 0.63 -18.82 8.05
N ILE A 115 1.52 -17.83 7.99
CA ILE A 115 2.66 -17.73 8.91
C ILE A 115 2.21 -17.43 10.34
N LEU A 116 1.23 -16.54 10.52
CA LEU A 116 0.70 -16.25 11.86
C LEU A 116 0.03 -17.47 12.48
N ARG A 117 -0.68 -18.28 11.67
CA ARG A 117 -1.22 -19.56 12.11
C ARG A 117 -0.10 -20.53 12.50
N ALA A 118 0.95 -20.66 11.68
CA ALA A 118 2.08 -21.54 11.98
C ALA A 118 2.80 -21.15 13.28
N ILE A 119 2.95 -19.85 13.56
CA ILE A 119 3.52 -19.36 14.83
C ILE A 119 2.62 -19.77 15.99
N LYS A 120 1.29 -19.64 15.86
CA LYS A 120 0.34 -19.99 16.91
C LYS A 120 0.29 -21.49 17.17
N GLU A 121 0.37 -22.30 16.13
CA GLU A 121 0.46 -23.75 16.25
C GLU A 121 1.76 -24.17 16.94
N LEU A 122 2.89 -23.54 16.61
CA LEU A 122 4.17 -23.77 17.29
C LEU A 122 4.15 -23.36 18.77
N GLU A 123 3.47 -22.26 19.11
CA GLU A 123 3.23 -21.83 20.51
C GLU A 123 2.38 -22.85 21.25
N PHE A 124 1.37 -23.40 20.59
CA PHE A 124 0.52 -24.45 21.15
C PHE A 124 1.30 -25.76 21.36
N ASP A 125 2.12 -26.18 20.40
CA ASP A 125 2.96 -27.38 20.52
C ASP A 125 3.97 -27.27 21.67
N ARG A 126 4.56 -26.08 21.89
CA ARG A 126 5.39 -25.82 23.07
C ARG A 126 4.58 -25.90 24.36
N ALA A 127 3.39 -25.30 24.40
CA ALA A 127 2.53 -25.35 25.58
C ALA A 127 2.08 -26.79 25.92
N MET A 128 1.95 -27.64 24.92
CA MET A 128 1.68 -29.07 25.08
C MET A 128 2.93 -29.92 25.36
N GLY A 129 4.11 -29.30 25.46
CA GLY A 129 5.37 -30.00 25.72
C GLY A 129 5.87 -30.87 24.55
N LYS A 130 5.32 -30.72 23.34
CA LYS A 130 5.76 -31.45 22.14
C LYS A 130 7.08 -30.91 21.57
N VAL A 131 7.42 -29.66 21.88
CA VAL A 131 8.59 -28.96 21.35
C VAL A 131 9.42 -28.40 22.51
N SER A 132 10.73 -28.59 22.45
CA SER A 132 11.65 -28.07 23.47
C SER A 132 11.74 -26.53 23.39
N GLY A 133 12.08 -25.87 24.51
CA GLY A 133 12.22 -24.41 24.53
C GLY A 133 13.25 -23.90 23.52
N ARG A 134 14.38 -24.59 23.40
CA ARG A 134 15.45 -24.24 22.45
C ARG A 134 14.98 -24.35 21.00
N ASP A 135 14.30 -25.44 20.64
CA ASP A 135 13.81 -25.65 19.27
C ASP A 135 12.68 -24.66 18.92
N PHE A 136 11.84 -24.31 19.91
CA PHE A 136 10.84 -23.27 19.74
C PHE A 136 11.48 -21.91 19.42
N ASP A 137 12.52 -21.50 20.16
CA ASP A 137 13.13 -20.18 19.96
C ASP A 137 13.76 -20.06 18.57
N GLU A 138 14.43 -21.13 18.10
CA GLU A 138 14.99 -21.20 16.76
C GLU A 138 13.91 -21.14 15.66
N MET A 139 12.91 -22.02 15.72
CA MET A 139 11.86 -22.10 14.70
C MET A 139 10.96 -20.87 14.70
N SER A 140 10.59 -20.38 15.88
CA SER A 140 9.77 -19.16 16.02
C SER A 140 10.53 -17.92 15.57
N GLY A 141 11.85 -17.86 15.80
CA GLY A 141 12.72 -16.80 15.28
C GLY A 141 12.68 -16.72 13.76
N ARG A 142 12.85 -17.85 13.07
CA ARG A 142 12.77 -17.92 11.60
C ARG A 142 11.40 -17.52 11.07
N LEU A 143 10.31 -18.00 11.68
CA LEU A 143 8.94 -17.65 11.29
C LEU A 143 8.65 -16.15 11.51
N ARG A 144 9.07 -15.58 12.64
CA ARG A 144 8.91 -14.15 12.93
C ARG A 144 9.70 -13.28 11.97
N ALA A 145 10.93 -13.67 11.63
CA ALA A 145 11.73 -12.97 10.63
C ALA A 145 11.01 -12.93 9.26
N ARG A 146 10.44 -14.06 8.81
CA ARG A 146 9.63 -14.11 7.58
C ARG A 146 8.36 -13.27 7.68
N ALA A 147 7.66 -13.32 8.81
CA ALA A 147 6.47 -12.51 9.06
C ALA A 147 6.75 -11.00 8.91
N LEU A 148 7.87 -10.53 9.46
CA LEU A 148 8.28 -9.12 9.37
C LEU A 148 8.51 -8.69 7.92
N VAL A 149 9.12 -9.54 7.08
CA VAL A 149 9.33 -9.23 5.66
C VAL A 149 8.00 -9.06 4.93
N ILE A 150 7.05 -9.95 5.16
CA ILE A 150 5.72 -9.89 4.52
C ILE A 150 4.95 -8.66 4.98
N MET A 151 4.97 -8.35 6.28
CA MET A 151 4.29 -7.17 6.82
C MET A 151 4.87 -5.87 6.22
N ARG A 152 6.20 -5.75 6.12
CA ARG A 152 6.84 -4.60 5.45
C ARG A 152 6.44 -4.49 3.98
N GLY A 153 6.31 -5.62 3.29
CA GLY A 153 5.83 -5.65 1.90
C GLY A 153 4.39 -5.13 1.77
N LEU A 154 3.51 -5.48 2.71
CA LEU A 154 2.14 -4.98 2.77
C LEU A 154 2.09 -3.48 3.12
N ASP A 155 2.93 -3.01 4.03
CA ASP A 155 2.99 -1.59 4.42
C ASP A 155 3.47 -0.71 3.26
N ALA A 156 4.48 -1.16 2.52
CA ALA A 156 4.99 -0.47 1.33
C ALA A 156 3.92 -0.32 0.24
N GLY A 157 3.15 -1.38 -0.02
CA GLY A 157 2.01 -1.31 -0.96
C GLY A 157 0.82 -0.51 -0.40
N GLY A 158 0.61 -0.54 0.92
CA GLY A 158 -0.49 0.13 1.61
C GLY A 158 -0.45 1.65 1.49
N ALA A 159 0.74 2.26 1.49
CA ALA A 159 0.91 3.71 1.31
C ALA A 159 0.38 4.17 -0.07
N ALA A 160 0.69 3.43 -1.14
CA ALA A 160 0.21 3.74 -2.48
C ALA A 160 -1.31 3.60 -2.61
N TYR A 161 -1.91 2.55 -2.03
CA TYR A 161 -3.37 2.40 -2.01
C TYR A 161 -4.06 3.48 -1.19
N ARG A 162 -3.48 3.90 -0.07
CA ARG A 162 -4.03 4.95 0.78
C ARG A 162 -4.17 6.26 0.00
N GLU A 163 -3.15 6.61 -0.77
CA GLU A 163 -3.18 7.76 -1.68
C GLU A 163 -4.26 7.63 -2.77
N LEU A 164 -4.41 6.45 -3.39
CA LEU A 164 -5.50 6.20 -4.35
C LEU A 164 -6.88 6.36 -3.70
N ILE A 165 -7.06 5.86 -2.48
CA ILE A 165 -8.32 5.97 -1.73
C ILE A 165 -8.59 7.44 -1.40
N GLU A 166 -7.60 8.21 -0.98
CA GLU A 166 -7.74 9.64 -0.68
C GLU A 166 -8.10 10.45 -1.93
N ARG A 167 -7.52 10.13 -3.09
CA ARG A 167 -7.90 10.73 -4.38
C ARG A 167 -9.34 10.39 -4.79
N GLU A 168 -9.74 9.12 -4.69
CA GLU A 168 -11.11 8.72 -5.01
C GLU A 168 -12.11 9.34 -4.02
N LEU A 169 -11.77 9.39 -2.73
CA LEU A 169 -12.61 10.00 -1.70
C LEU A 169 -12.77 11.50 -1.94
N THR A 170 -11.69 12.23 -2.24
CA THR A 170 -11.78 13.65 -2.58
C THR A 170 -12.55 13.90 -3.87
N ALA A 171 -12.41 13.04 -4.88
CA ALA A 171 -13.22 13.11 -6.11
C ALA A 171 -14.71 12.87 -5.85
N ARG A 172 -15.06 11.92 -4.97
CA ARG A 172 -16.45 11.70 -4.53
C ARG A 172 -16.98 12.87 -3.73
N LEU A 173 -16.22 13.37 -2.75
CA LEU A 173 -16.59 14.53 -1.95
C LEU A 173 -16.78 15.78 -2.80
N ARG A 174 -15.95 16.00 -3.84
CA ARG A 174 -16.14 17.09 -4.81
C ARG A 174 -17.40 16.89 -5.64
N ARG A 175 -17.72 15.67 -6.10
CA ARG A 175 -18.98 15.40 -6.80
C ARG A 175 -20.20 15.65 -5.90
N THR A 176 -20.18 15.16 -4.66
CA THR A 176 -21.28 15.34 -3.69
C THR A 176 -21.35 16.77 -3.12
N GLY A 177 -20.23 17.48 -3.06
CA GLY A 177 -20.13 18.88 -2.65
C GLY A 177 -20.57 19.84 -3.77
N ALA A 178 -20.14 19.60 -5.01
CA ALA A 178 -20.57 20.38 -6.18
C ALA A 178 -22.06 20.20 -6.49
N ALA A 179 -22.62 19.02 -6.21
CA ALA A 179 -24.07 18.78 -6.26
C ALA A 179 -24.86 19.61 -5.22
N ARG A 180 -24.20 20.20 -4.20
CA ARG A 180 -24.80 21.13 -3.24
C ARG A 180 -24.60 22.61 -3.57
N THR A 181 -23.76 22.95 -4.54
CA THR A 181 -23.42 24.36 -4.88
C THR A 181 -23.76 24.80 -6.30
N SER A 182 -24.27 23.92 -7.17
CA SER A 182 -24.91 24.38 -8.42
C SER A 182 -26.36 24.81 -8.14
N PRO A 183 -26.78 26.05 -8.48
CA PRO A 183 -28.19 26.40 -8.56
C PRO A 183 -28.77 25.77 -9.84
N GLY A 184 -28.83 24.44 -9.89
CA GLY A 184 -29.65 23.72 -10.86
C GLY A 184 -31.13 23.87 -10.48
N PRO A 185 -32.08 23.77 -11.43
CA PRO A 185 -33.49 23.88 -11.15
C PRO A 185 -33.82 22.85 -10.07
N GLN A 186 -34.15 23.34 -8.87
CA GLN A 186 -34.54 22.48 -7.77
C GLN A 186 -35.74 21.66 -8.28
N PRO A 187 -35.66 20.32 -8.38
CA PRO A 187 -36.90 19.55 -8.36
C PRO A 187 -37.51 19.93 -7.03
N ALA A 188 -38.66 20.61 -7.09
CA ALA A 188 -39.35 21.18 -5.95
C ALA A 188 -39.17 20.20 -4.80
N ALA A 189 -38.34 20.59 -3.82
CA ALA A 189 -38.31 19.93 -2.56
C ALA A 189 -39.77 20.01 -2.13
N ARG A 190 -40.48 18.89 -2.29
CA ARG A 190 -41.64 18.59 -1.50
C ARG A 190 -41.09 18.79 -0.11
N ARG A 191 -41.38 19.97 0.46
CA ARG A 191 -41.23 20.25 1.87
C ARG A 191 -41.97 19.07 2.48
N ALA A 192 -41.23 18.02 2.83
CA ALA A 192 -41.66 17.10 3.85
C ALA A 192 -41.91 18.06 4.99
N GLY A 193 -43.19 18.32 5.25
CA GLY A 193 -43.61 19.22 6.30
C GLY A 193 -42.78 18.85 7.52
N ALA A 194 -42.32 19.86 8.26
CA ALA A 194 -41.61 19.67 9.50
C ALA A 194 -42.47 18.76 10.39
N ALA A 195 -42.25 17.45 10.27
CA ALA A 195 -42.92 16.44 11.04
C ALA A 195 -42.29 16.54 12.42
N ALA A 196 -43.15 16.73 13.42
CA ALA A 196 -42.69 16.93 14.78
C ALA A 196 -41.81 15.74 15.21
N PRO A 197 -40.72 15.99 15.95
CA PRO A 197 -39.84 14.93 16.43
C PRO A 197 -40.62 13.92 17.28
N VAL A 198 -40.37 12.63 17.07
CA VAL A 198 -41.06 11.56 17.80
C VAL A 198 -40.44 11.43 19.20
N ALA A 199 -41.26 11.66 20.22
CA ALA A 199 -40.83 11.48 21.61
C ALA A 199 -40.90 10.00 22.00
N CYS A 200 -39.78 9.48 22.50
CA CYS A 200 -39.73 8.16 23.12
C CYS A 200 -40.12 8.26 24.61
N LEU A 201 -40.67 7.18 25.18
CA LEU A 201 -40.97 7.05 26.63
C LEU A 201 -39.79 7.38 27.55
N CYS A 202 -38.55 7.20 27.08
CA CYS A 202 -37.34 7.60 27.81
C CYS A 202 -37.04 9.12 27.79
N GLY A 203 -37.94 9.94 27.22
CA GLY A 203 -37.79 11.39 27.09
C GLY A 203 -36.92 11.88 25.94
N THR A 204 -36.40 10.97 25.10
CA THR A 204 -35.55 11.35 23.96
C THR A 204 -36.39 11.74 22.76
N ARG A 205 -36.09 12.90 22.16
CA ARG A 205 -36.64 13.35 20.88
C ARG A 205 -35.85 12.73 19.72
N ASN A 206 -36.54 11.97 18.89
CA ASN A 206 -35.97 11.30 17.73
C ASN A 206 -36.43 11.98 16.44
N ASP A 207 -35.65 11.78 15.39
CA ASP A 207 -35.98 12.24 14.04
C ASP A 207 -37.32 11.62 13.59
N PRO A 208 -38.10 12.31 12.74
CA PRO A 208 -39.46 11.89 12.41
C PRO A 208 -39.54 10.56 11.65
N ASP A 209 -38.42 10.10 11.08
CA ASP A 209 -38.25 8.82 10.39
C ASP A 209 -37.52 7.76 11.23
N ALA A 210 -37.21 8.05 12.50
CA ALA A 210 -36.50 7.12 13.36
C ALA A 210 -37.38 5.90 13.72
N ALA A 211 -36.99 4.72 13.24
CA ALA A 211 -37.63 3.45 13.62
C ALA A 211 -37.25 2.98 15.03
N PHE A 212 -36.15 3.49 15.58
CA PHE A 212 -35.64 3.16 16.91
C PHE A 212 -35.18 4.41 17.64
N CYS A 213 -35.31 4.42 18.96
CA CYS A 213 -34.82 5.50 19.80
C CYS A 213 -33.28 5.53 19.80
N LYS A 214 -32.69 6.69 19.48
CA LYS A 214 -31.22 6.87 19.45
C LYS A 214 -30.53 6.77 20.81
N ARG A 215 -31.29 6.78 21.91
CA ARG A 215 -30.75 6.68 23.27
C ARG A 215 -30.95 5.29 23.91
N CYS A 216 -32.18 4.78 23.92
CA CYS A 216 -32.51 3.54 24.62
C CYS A 216 -32.79 2.34 23.70
N GLY A 217 -32.74 2.52 22.38
CA GLY A 217 -32.93 1.44 21.39
C GLY A 217 -34.36 0.92 21.25
N THR A 218 -35.33 1.44 22.01
CA THR A 218 -36.73 1.03 21.92
C THR A 218 -37.30 1.35 20.54
N LYS A 219 -38.04 0.40 19.95
CA LYS A 219 -38.72 0.58 18.66
C LYS A 219 -39.78 1.67 18.77
N LEU A 220 -39.80 2.58 17.81
CA LEU A 220 -40.79 3.65 17.69
C LEU A 220 -41.76 3.28 16.57
N GLU A 221 -43.06 3.45 16.80
CA GLU A 221 -44.06 3.19 15.77
C GLU A 221 -43.91 4.26 14.65
N PRO A 222 -43.75 3.85 13.38
CA PRO A 222 -43.61 4.81 12.28
C PRO A 222 -44.93 5.56 12.09
N ALA A 223 -44.86 6.90 12.01
CA ALA A 223 -46.03 7.71 11.71
C ALA A 223 -46.61 7.28 10.35
N THR A 224 -47.77 6.63 10.37
CA THR A 224 -48.52 6.25 9.17
C THR A 224 -48.84 7.50 8.37
N ARG A 225 -48.24 7.60 7.18
CA ARG A 225 -48.47 8.69 6.23
C ARG A 225 -49.80 8.41 5.51
N SER A 226 -50.91 8.94 6.05
CA SER A 226 -52.22 9.06 5.38
C SER A 226 -52.23 10.23 4.41
#